data_AF-A0A2T2N9X1-F1
#
_entry.id   AF-A0A2T2N9X1-F1
#
_cell.length_a   1.000
_cell.length_b   1.000
_cell.length_c   1.000
_cell.angle_alpha   90.00
_cell.angle_beta   90.00
_cell.angle_gamma   90.00
#
_symmetry.space_group_name_H-M   'P 1'
#
loop_
_entity.id
_entity.type
_entity.pdbx_description
1 polymer ?
#
loop_
_entity_poly.entity_id
_entity_poly.type
_entity_poly.pdbx_seq_one_letter_code
_entity_poly.pdbx_strand_id
1 'polypeptide(L)'
;MAAATATTHEKGLIHTAACLIIGDEVLGGKTVDTNSAYFAKFCFSLGINLRRIEVIADDEGEIVEAVRRMSTNYDFVVTSGGIGPTHDDITYQSIAKAFGLPLKLHEAAFERMKRLSKPHKSQPNFDWDTPSAALTAKKRMIELPLDDRLADGDQVIFVSDELWVPVACVNGNVHILPGVPRLFESMLDGLKPRLLPRLTDPEGKGVSRILISTPMAESAIAEYLTQLAGRTEARGVKVGSYPRWGKEHNTVTLVGRDVEYMESLVGEVERAVQGRRVAVEGEDDAEQADAEAGKLASG
;
A
#
# COMPACT_ATOMS: atom_id res chain seq x y z
N MET A 1 15.49 -21.15 13.43
CA MET A 1 15.77 -20.11 12.43
C MET A 1 14.61 -19.12 12.32
N ALA A 2 13.38 -19.53 11.95
CA ALA A 2 12.23 -18.62 11.78
C ALA A 2 11.99 -17.60 12.94
N ALA A 3 11.98 -18.03 14.21
CA ALA A 3 11.78 -17.10 15.33
C ALA A 3 12.90 -16.04 15.50
N ALA A 4 14.14 -16.39 15.14
CA ALA A 4 15.27 -15.46 15.17
C ALA A 4 15.20 -14.45 14.00
N THR A 5 14.72 -14.90 12.83
CA THR A 5 14.46 -14.02 11.69
C THR A 5 13.29 -13.06 11.98
N ALA A 6 12.22 -13.55 12.58
CA ALA A 6 11.06 -12.74 12.96
C ALA A 6 11.41 -11.62 13.96
N THR A 7 12.17 -11.93 15.01
CA THR A 7 12.65 -10.93 15.97
C THR A 7 13.62 -9.92 15.35
N THR A 8 14.33 -10.28 14.29
CA THR A 8 15.21 -9.37 13.54
C THR A 8 14.37 -8.42 12.66
N HIS A 9 13.36 -8.96 11.96
CA HIS A 9 12.45 -8.17 11.16
C HIS A 9 11.61 -7.21 11.99
N GLU A 10 11.13 -7.62 13.16
CA GLU A 10 10.22 -6.81 13.98
C GLU A 10 10.91 -5.60 14.64
N LYS A 11 12.23 -5.70 14.89
CA LYS A 11 13.03 -4.64 15.54
C LYS A 11 13.86 -3.81 14.56
N GLY A 12 13.90 -4.20 13.29
CA GLY A 12 14.63 -3.49 12.25
C GLY A 12 13.92 -2.24 11.76
N LEU A 13 14.73 -1.29 11.27
CA LEU A 13 14.23 -0.14 10.52
C LEU A 13 13.58 -0.61 9.21
N ILE A 14 12.50 0.05 8.82
CA ILE A 14 11.78 -0.22 7.57
C ILE A 14 12.29 0.73 6.50
N HIS A 15 12.98 0.19 5.49
CA HIS A 15 13.44 0.95 4.34
C HIS A 15 12.65 0.61 3.08
N THR A 16 12.28 -0.65 2.93
CA THR A 16 11.68 -1.21 1.73
C THR A 16 10.34 -1.88 2.02
N ALA A 17 9.44 -1.81 1.05
CA ALA A 17 8.17 -2.51 1.12
C ALA A 17 7.86 -3.30 -0.16
N ALA A 18 6.99 -4.29 -0.02
CA ALA A 18 6.35 -4.99 -1.13
C ALA A 18 4.88 -5.27 -0.84
N CYS A 19 4.08 -5.34 -1.91
CA CYS A 19 2.64 -5.64 -1.85
C CYS A 19 2.33 -6.91 -2.64
N LEU A 20 1.57 -7.82 -2.05
CA LEU A 20 1.06 -9.02 -2.70
C LEU A 20 -0.47 -8.97 -2.73
N ILE A 21 -1.03 -8.73 -3.91
CA ILE A 21 -2.47 -8.77 -4.15
C ILE A 21 -2.83 -10.20 -4.55
N ILE A 22 -3.76 -10.82 -3.84
CA ILE A 22 -4.19 -12.20 -4.01
C ILE A 22 -5.66 -12.17 -4.42
N GLY A 23 -5.96 -12.59 -5.64
CA GLY A 23 -7.33 -12.56 -6.15
C GLY A 23 -7.41 -12.80 -7.66
N ASP A 24 -8.05 -13.90 -8.06
CA ASP A 24 -8.31 -14.23 -9.47
C ASP A 24 -9.17 -13.16 -10.17
N GLU A 25 -10.04 -12.46 -9.44
CA GLU A 25 -10.86 -11.39 -10.00
C GLU A 25 -10.05 -10.16 -10.43
N VAL A 26 -8.87 -9.95 -9.83
CA VAL A 26 -7.95 -8.90 -10.24
C VAL A 26 -7.21 -9.33 -11.50
N LEU A 27 -6.69 -10.56 -11.53
CA LEU A 27 -6.01 -11.12 -12.71
C LEU A 27 -6.96 -11.20 -13.93
N GLY A 28 -8.21 -11.57 -13.70
CA GLY A 28 -9.25 -11.62 -14.72
C GLY A 28 -9.82 -10.24 -15.13
N GLY A 29 -9.36 -9.15 -14.50
CA GLY A 29 -9.79 -7.79 -14.81
C GLY A 29 -11.23 -7.45 -14.40
N LYS A 30 -11.89 -8.31 -13.62
CA LYS A 30 -13.23 -8.06 -13.08
C LYS A 30 -13.20 -6.95 -12.04
N THR A 31 -12.13 -6.90 -11.24
CA THR A 31 -11.89 -5.88 -10.23
C THR A 31 -10.64 -5.10 -10.60
N VAL A 32 -10.73 -3.77 -10.59
CA VAL A 32 -9.55 -2.92 -10.70
C VAL A 32 -8.85 -2.88 -9.34
N ASP A 33 -7.57 -3.24 -9.30
CA ASP A 33 -6.77 -3.13 -8.08
C ASP A 33 -6.54 -1.67 -7.70
N THR A 34 -7.22 -1.24 -6.64
CA THR A 34 -7.02 0.06 -6.00
C THR A 34 -6.15 -0.04 -4.73
N ASN A 35 -5.97 -1.24 -4.18
CA ASN A 35 -5.31 -1.45 -2.91
C ASN A 35 -3.80 -1.25 -3.05
N SER A 36 -3.18 -1.76 -4.13
CA SER A 36 -1.77 -1.51 -4.39
C SER A 36 -1.48 -0.03 -4.65
N ALA A 37 -2.39 0.67 -5.34
CA ALA A 37 -2.27 2.11 -5.58
C ALA A 37 -2.36 2.92 -4.27
N TYR A 38 -3.25 2.53 -3.37
CA TYR A 38 -3.33 3.13 -2.03
C TYR A 38 -2.07 2.82 -1.21
N PHE A 39 -1.60 1.57 -1.23
CA PHE A 39 -0.37 1.16 -0.55
C PHE A 39 0.87 1.92 -1.06
N ALA A 40 0.95 2.20 -2.36
CA ALA A 40 2.00 3.02 -2.94
C ALA A 40 1.99 4.46 -2.39
N LYS A 41 0.80 5.08 -2.29
CA LYS A 41 0.64 6.40 -1.67
C LYS A 41 1.00 6.40 -0.19
N PHE A 42 0.61 5.35 0.53
CA PHE A 42 0.93 5.13 1.93
C PHE A 42 2.45 5.00 2.15
N CYS A 43 3.13 4.16 1.38
CA CYS A 43 4.58 4.02 1.46
C CYS A 43 5.28 5.34 1.13
N PHE A 44 4.83 6.05 0.09
CA PHE A 44 5.38 7.34 -0.31
C PHE A 44 5.29 8.39 0.82
N SER A 45 4.12 8.51 1.46
CA SER A 45 3.90 9.48 2.54
C SER A 45 4.72 9.17 3.80
N LEU A 46 5.06 7.91 4.03
CA LEU A 46 5.96 7.47 5.10
C LEU A 46 7.43 7.41 4.67
N GLY A 47 7.74 7.72 3.41
CA GLY A 47 9.08 7.63 2.85
C GLY A 47 9.64 6.20 2.78
N ILE A 48 8.79 5.18 2.82
CA ILE A 48 9.15 3.78 2.61
C ILE A 48 9.29 3.54 1.10
N ASN A 49 10.38 2.90 0.69
CA ASN A 49 10.62 2.60 -0.72
C ASN A 49 9.83 1.36 -1.14
N LEU A 50 8.65 1.54 -1.74
CA LEU A 50 7.90 0.45 -2.34
C LEU A 50 8.67 -0.10 -3.55
N ARG A 51 9.14 -1.34 -3.44
CA ARG A 51 10.02 -1.97 -4.44
C ARG A 51 9.29 -2.87 -5.41
N ARG A 52 8.14 -3.41 -5.01
CA ARG A 52 7.46 -4.47 -5.75
C ARG A 52 5.98 -4.51 -5.40
N ILE A 53 5.14 -4.65 -6.42
CA ILE A 53 3.74 -5.04 -6.31
C ILE A 53 3.60 -6.26 -7.22
N GLU A 54 3.00 -7.33 -6.71
CA GLU A 54 2.60 -8.50 -7.51
C GLU A 54 1.12 -8.77 -7.31
N VAL A 55 0.45 -9.17 -8.39
CA VAL A 55 -0.90 -9.72 -8.36
C VAL A 55 -0.78 -11.19 -8.72
N ILE A 56 -1.30 -12.07 -7.88
CA ILE A 56 -1.24 -13.51 -8.05
C ILE A 56 -2.63 -14.15 -7.90
N ALA A 57 -2.74 -15.39 -8.39
CA ALA A 57 -3.96 -16.19 -8.30
C ALA A 57 -4.24 -16.65 -6.87
N ASP A 58 -5.48 -17.07 -6.61
CA ASP A 58 -5.87 -17.78 -5.39
C ASP A 58 -5.36 -19.24 -5.41
N ASP A 59 -4.04 -19.40 -5.57
CA ASP A 59 -3.33 -20.67 -5.60
C ASP A 59 -2.31 -20.75 -4.46
N GLU A 60 -2.33 -21.87 -3.72
CA GLU A 60 -1.46 -22.05 -2.55
C GLU A 60 0.03 -22.01 -2.90
N GLY A 61 0.42 -22.57 -4.06
CA GLY A 61 1.80 -22.60 -4.52
C GLY A 61 2.33 -21.21 -4.85
N GLU A 62 1.54 -20.43 -5.58
CA GLU A 62 1.83 -19.03 -5.92
C GLU A 62 1.97 -18.16 -4.65
N ILE A 63 1.02 -18.28 -3.70
CA ILE A 63 1.05 -17.51 -2.45
C ILE A 63 2.29 -17.88 -1.62
N VAL A 64 2.60 -19.18 -1.49
CA VAL A 64 3.75 -19.67 -0.72
C VAL A 64 5.08 -19.20 -1.31
N GLU A 65 5.25 -19.25 -2.63
CA GLU A 65 6.46 -18.75 -3.30
C GLU A 65 6.62 -17.25 -3.06
N ALA A 66 5.60 -16.48 -3.42
CA ALA A 66 5.67 -15.03 -3.44
C ALA A 66 5.89 -14.46 -2.03
N VAL A 67 5.14 -14.95 -1.03
CA VAL A 67 5.25 -14.43 0.34
C VAL A 67 6.63 -14.71 0.95
N ARG A 68 7.24 -15.87 0.68
CA ARG A 68 8.58 -16.20 1.18
C ARG A 68 9.64 -15.35 0.52
N ARG A 69 9.57 -15.19 -0.79
CA ARG A 69 10.49 -14.34 -1.56
C ARG A 69 10.37 -12.88 -1.15
N MET A 70 9.15 -12.36 -0.97
CA MET A 70 8.95 -10.98 -0.53
C MET A 70 9.40 -10.77 0.91
N SER A 71 9.04 -11.67 1.84
CA SER A 71 9.45 -11.59 3.25
C SER A 71 10.98 -11.64 3.41
N THR A 72 11.68 -12.38 2.55
CA THR A 72 13.16 -12.44 2.58
C THR A 72 13.80 -11.15 2.07
N ASN A 73 13.21 -10.50 1.05
CA ASN A 73 13.85 -9.41 0.31
C ASN A 73 13.44 -8.01 0.77
N TYR A 74 12.38 -7.86 1.58
CA TYR A 74 11.81 -6.57 1.95
C TYR A 74 11.47 -6.48 3.44
N ASP A 75 11.54 -5.27 3.98
CA ASP A 75 11.37 -5.02 5.42
C ASP A 75 9.89 -5.01 5.85
N PHE A 76 9.00 -4.61 4.95
CA PHE A 76 7.56 -4.49 5.19
C PHE A 76 6.76 -5.06 4.02
N VAL A 77 6.15 -6.23 4.23
CA VAL A 77 5.32 -6.90 3.24
C VAL A 77 3.87 -6.79 3.65
N VAL A 78 3.01 -6.36 2.72
CA VAL A 78 1.55 -6.33 2.90
C VAL A 78 0.91 -7.28 1.91
N THR A 79 -0.03 -8.10 2.37
CA THR A 79 -0.91 -8.86 1.48
C THR A 79 -2.31 -8.25 1.47
N SER A 80 -3.04 -8.44 0.37
CA SER A 80 -4.44 -8.04 0.27
C SER A 80 -5.25 -9.12 -0.44
N GLY A 81 -6.32 -9.60 0.18
CA GLY A 81 -7.23 -10.59 -0.41
C GLY A 81 -7.13 -11.99 0.19
N GLY A 82 -8.10 -12.85 -0.14
CA GLY A 82 -8.14 -14.27 0.24
C GLY A 82 -8.29 -14.57 1.74
N ILE A 83 -8.88 -13.68 2.54
CA ILE A 83 -9.11 -13.86 4.00
C ILE A 83 -10.59 -13.92 4.41
N GLY A 84 -11.50 -13.97 3.45
CA GLY A 84 -12.92 -14.09 3.70
C GLY A 84 -13.37 -15.50 4.10
N PRO A 85 -14.68 -15.74 4.11
CA PRO A 85 -15.27 -16.98 4.61
C PRO A 85 -15.36 -18.09 3.56
N THR A 86 -15.03 -17.85 2.29
CA THR A 86 -15.25 -18.83 1.21
C THR A 86 -14.08 -19.81 1.09
N HIS A 87 -14.16 -20.72 0.11
CA HIS A 87 -13.23 -21.86 -0.02
C HIS A 87 -11.95 -21.48 -0.77
N ASP A 88 -12.08 -20.50 -1.66
CA ASP A 88 -11.05 -19.77 -2.39
C ASP A 88 -10.30 -18.77 -1.51
N ASP A 89 -10.86 -18.35 -0.37
CA ASP A 89 -10.13 -17.57 0.64
C ASP A 89 -9.09 -18.43 1.39
N ILE A 90 -7.89 -18.54 0.80
CA ILE A 90 -6.81 -19.43 1.26
C ILE A 90 -5.54 -18.71 1.75
N THR A 91 -5.56 -17.38 1.90
CA THR A 91 -4.36 -16.58 2.24
C THR A 91 -3.76 -16.97 3.59
N TYR A 92 -4.59 -17.09 4.64
CA TYR A 92 -4.09 -17.49 5.97
C TYR A 92 -3.47 -18.89 5.95
N GLN A 93 -4.13 -19.83 5.29
CA GLN A 93 -3.70 -21.23 5.20
C GLN A 93 -2.38 -21.36 4.44
N SER A 94 -2.27 -20.66 3.30
CA SER A 94 -1.08 -20.66 2.45
C SER A 94 0.11 -20.01 3.16
N ILE A 95 -0.11 -18.88 3.85
CA ILE A 95 0.95 -18.23 4.63
C ILE A 95 1.34 -19.08 5.85
N ALA A 96 0.40 -19.74 6.52
CA ALA A 96 0.72 -20.70 7.58
C ALA A 96 1.67 -21.79 7.08
N LYS A 97 1.35 -22.38 5.92
CA LYS A 97 2.18 -23.40 5.26
C LYS A 97 3.56 -22.86 4.87
N ALA A 98 3.62 -21.64 4.32
CA ALA A 98 4.86 -21.00 3.88
C ALA A 98 5.91 -20.89 5.01
N PHE A 99 5.45 -20.63 6.24
CA PHE A 99 6.31 -20.42 7.41
C PHE A 99 6.28 -21.58 8.42
N GLY A 100 5.58 -22.68 8.11
CA GLY A 100 5.47 -23.85 8.97
C GLY A 100 4.74 -23.56 10.29
N LEU A 101 3.70 -22.74 10.25
CA LEU A 101 2.90 -22.33 11.40
C LEU A 101 1.58 -23.11 11.47
N PRO A 102 1.05 -23.38 12.68
CA PRO A 102 -0.32 -23.83 12.83
C PRO A 102 -1.33 -22.72 12.53
N LEU A 103 -2.50 -23.11 12.01
CA LEU A 103 -3.69 -22.27 12.01
C LEU A 103 -4.43 -22.46 13.33
N LYS A 104 -4.73 -21.36 14.02
CA LYS A 104 -5.41 -21.40 15.31
C LYS A 104 -6.52 -20.38 15.36
N LEU A 105 -7.64 -20.79 15.95
CA LEU A 105 -8.73 -19.89 16.27
C LEU A 105 -8.23 -18.84 17.27
N HIS A 106 -8.25 -17.57 16.87
CA HIS A 106 -7.84 -16.49 17.77
C HIS A 106 -9.04 -16.00 18.58
N GLU A 107 -9.13 -16.46 19.84
CA GLU A 107 -10.32 -16.25 20.70
C GLU A 107 -10.70 -14.78 20.86
N ALA A 108 -9.74 -13.88 21.08
CA ALA A 108 -10.06 -12.46 21.22
C ALA A 108 -10.58 -11.83 19.92
N ALA A 109 -10.16 -12.33 18.75
CA ALA A 109 -10.71 -11.91 17.46
C ALA A 109 -12.11 -12.50 17.24
N PHE A 110 -12.34 -13.73 17.68
CA PHE A 110 -13.66 -14.37 17.64
C PHE A 110 -14.68 -13.61 18.50
N GLU A 111 -14.32 -13.24 19.74
CA GLU A 111 -15.18 -12.45 20.63
C GLU A 111 -15.43 -11.04 20.08
N ARG A 112 -14.42 -10.39 19.49
CA ARG A 112 -14.61 -9.12 18.76
C ARG A 112 -15.56 -9.28 17.58
N MET A 113 -15.43 -10.36 16.81
CA MET A 113 -16.30 -10.65 15.68
C MET A 113 -17.75 -10.83 16.14
N LYS A 114 -18.00 -11.58 17.22
CA LYS A 114 -19.34 -11.71 17.82
C LYS A 114 -19.95 -10.35 18.18
N ARG A 115 -19.15 -9.51 18.85
CA ARG A 115 -19.61 -8.20 19.36
C ARG A 115 -19.88 -7.18 18.27
N LEU A 116 -19.04 -7.14 17.23
CA LEU A 116 -19.05 -6.08 16.22
C LEU A 116 -19.77 -6.49 14.91
N SER A 117 -20.01 -7.78 14.69
CA SER A 117 -20.77 -8.24 13.53
C SER A 117 -22.22 -7.78 13.63
N LYS A 118 -22.68 -7.06 12.62
CA LYS A 118 -24.11 -6.77 12.46
C LYS A 118 -24.82 -7.97 11.83
N PRO A 119 -26.02 -8.35 12.28
CA PRO A 119 -26.82 -9.37 11.62
C PRO A 119 -26.97 -9.06 10.13
N HIS A 120 -26.69 -10.03 9.28
CA HIS A 120 -26.85 -9.85 7.84
C HIS A 120 -28.34 -9.92 7.49
N LYS A 121 -28.81 -9.10 6.54
CA LYS A 121 -30.23 -9.05 6.16
C LYS A 121 -30.78 -10.42 5.72
N SER A 122 -29.96 -11.24 5.07
CA SER A 122 -30.31 -12.61 4.66
C SER A 122 -30.11 -13.68 5.74
N GLN A 123 -29.54 -13.31 6.89
CA GLN A 123 -29.35 -14.19 8.05
C GLN A 123 -29.64 -13.42 9.35
N PRO A 124 -30.89 -12.95 9.56
CA PRO A 124 -31.25 -12.11 10.71
C PRO A 124 -31.15 -12.86 12.05
N ASN A 125 -31.30 -14.19 12.03
CA ASN A 125 -31.31 -15.05 13.21
C ASN A 125 -30.04 -15.91 13.32
N PHE A 126 -28.89 -15.37 12.89
CA PHE A 126 -27.62 -16.07 13.03
C PHE A 126 -27.26 -16.23 14.52
N ASP A 127 -26.94 -17.47 14.92
CA ASP A 127 -26.57 -17.85 16.28
C ASP A 127 -25.06 -18.14 16.36
N TRP A 128 -24.39 -17.54 17.34
CA TRP A 128 -22.96 -17.69 17.59
C TRP A 128 -22.62 -18.91 18.46
N ASP A 129 -23.61 -19.49 19.13
CA ASP A 129 -23.43 -20.59 20.09
C ASP A 129 -23.86 -21.95 19.51
N THR A 130 -24.69 -21.96 18.45
CA THR A 130 -25.11 -23.19 17.77
C THR A 130 -24.19 -23.51 16.57
N PRO A 131 -23.61 -24.73 16.50
CA PRO A 131 -22.82 -25.17 15.34
C PRO A 131 -23.61 -25.06 14.03
N SER A 132 -23.01 -24.41 13.03
CA SER A 132 -23.59 -24.25 11.69
C SER A 132 -22.50 -24.07 10.64
N ALA A 133 -22.84 -24.30 9.37
CA ALA A 133 -21.95 -24.00 8.25
C ALA A 133 -21.55 -22.52 8.21
N ALA A 134 -22.48 -21.61 8.52
CA ALA A 134 -22.22 -20.17 8.59
C ALA A 134 -21.26 -19.82 9.74
N LEU A 135 -21.40 -20.43 10.91
CA LEU A 135 -20.46 -20.24 12.03
C LEU A 135 -19.07 -20.78 11.68
N THR A 136 -19.00 -21.94 11.03
CA THR A 136 -17.73 -22.53 10.57
C THR A 136 -17.03 -21.59 9.57
N ALA A 137 -17.77 -21.08 8.58
CA ALA A 137 -17.25 -20.12 7.60
C ALA A 137 -16.77 -18.81 8.25
N LYS A 138 -17.47 -18.32 9.30
CA LYS A 138 -17.02 -17.16 10.08
C LYS A 138 -15.76 -17.42 10.88
N LYS A 139 -15.66 -18.58 11.54
CA LYS A 139 -14.48 -18.97 12.32
C LYS A 139 -13.21 -19.03 11.46
N ARG A 140 -13.31 -19.50 10.21
CA ARG A 140 -12.19 -19.52 9.25
C ARG A 140 -11.52 -18.15 9.07
N MET A 141 -12.27 -17.05 9.12
CA MET A 141 -11.72 -15.69 8.98
C MET A 141 -10.87 -15.23 10.17
N ILE A 142 -10.88 -15.98 11.29
CA ILE A 142 -10.07 -15.72 12.49
C ILE A 142 -9.27 -16.96 12.91
N GLU A 143 -9.12 -17.93 12.02
CA GLU A 143 -8.11 -18.98 12.11
C GLU A 143 -6.80 -18.42 11.53
N LEU A 144 -5.97 -17.88 12.42
CA LEU A 144 -4.77 -17.13 12.04
C LEU A 144 -3.52 -18.02 12.06
N PRO A 145 -2.53 -17.75 11.19
CA PRO A 145 -1.21 -18.39 11.25
C PRO A 145 -0.44 -17.86 12.47
N LEU A 146 -0.41 -18.62 13.57
CA LEU A 146 0.20 -18.18 14.82
C LEU A 146 1.49 -18.95 15.15
N ASP A 147 2.51 -18.22 15.60
CA ASP A 147 3.73 -18.77 16.16
C ASP A 147 3.61 -18.85 17.69
N ASP A 148 3.61 -20.07 18.23
CA ASP A 148 3.50 -20.34 19.67
C ASP A 148 4.66 -19.79 20.51
N ARG A 149 5.72 -19.31 19.85
CA ARG A 149 6.89 -18.70 20.50
C ARG A 149 6.73 -17.19 20.68
N LEU A 150 5.76 -16.57 20.03
CA LEU A 150 5.53 -15.12 20.05
C LEU A 150 4.30 -14.78 20.91
N ALA A 151 4.28 -13.57 21.48
CA ALA A 151 3.10 -13.07 22.16
C ALA A 151 2.05 -12.59 21.16
N ASP A 152 0.76 -12.67 21.50
CA ASP A 152 -0.33 -12.23 20.62
C ASP A 152 -0.15 -10.79 20.15
N GLY A 153 0.33 -9.89 21.02
CA GLY A 153 0.53 -8.47 20.69
C GLY A 153 1.57 -8.19 19.60
N ASP A 154 2.43 -9.17 19.30
CA ASP A 154 3.51 -9.09 18.31
C ASP A 154 3.07 -9.64 16.94
N GLN A 155 2.04 -10.50 16.93
CA GLN A 155 1.57 -11.20 15.72
C GLN A 155 0.09 -10.98 15.36
N VAL A 156 -0.71 -10.40 16.26
CA VAL A 156 -2.13 -10.06 16.03
C VAL A 156 -2.38 -8.62 16.46
N ILE A 157 -2.61 -7.75 15.48
CA ILE A 157 -2.68 -6.31 15.67
C ILE A 157 -4.10 -5.82 15.43
N PHE A 158 -4.76 -5.38 16.49
CA PHE A 158 -6.02 -4.64 16.40
C PHE A 158 -5.73 -3.16 16.22
N VAL A 159 -5.96 -2.68 15.01
CA VAL A 159 -5.69 -1.29 14.59
C VAL A 159 -6.84 -0.32 14.88
N SER A 160 -8.02 -0.85 15.22
CA SER A 160 -9.21 -0.08 15.60
C SER A 160 -10.09 -0.90 16.54
N ASP A 161 -10.77 -0.24 17.48
CA ASP A 161 -11.77 -0.86 18.36
C ASP A 161 -13.12 -1.09 17.67
N GLU A 162 -13.34 -0.44 16.52
CA GLU A 162 -14.54 -0.56 15.70
C GLU A 162 -14.46 -1.72 14.69
N LEU A 163 -13.26 -2.29 14.50
CA LEU A 163 -13.02 -3.41 13.60
C LEU A 163 -12.80 -4.71 14.38
N TRP A 164 -13.47 -5.76 13.94
CA TRP A 164 -13.26 -7.10 14.49
C TRP A 164 -12.04 -7.80 13.88
N VAL A 165 -11.74 -7.51 12.61
CA VAL A 165 -10.66 -8.17 11.87
C VAL A 165 -9.31 -7.57 12.30
N PRO A 166 -8.36 -8.40 12.77
CA PRO A 166 -7.00 -7.93 13.06
C PRO A 166 -6.13 -7.95 11.80
N VAL A 167 -5.01 -7.23 11.84
CA VAL A 167 -3.86 -7.53 10.97
C VAL A 167 -3.08 -8.67 11.61
N ALA A 168 -2.96 -9.80 10.91
CA ALA A 168 -2.04 -10.86 11.33
C ALA A 168 -0.63 -10.56 10.79
N CYS A 169 0.37 -10.57 11.66
CA CYS A 169 1.77 -10.35 11.31
C CYS A 169 2.54 -11.68 11.42
N VAL A 170 3.04 -12.16 10.28
CA VAL A 170 3.82 -13.40 10.19
C VAL A 170 5.27 -13.08 9.89
N ASN A 171 6.19 -13.83 10.52
CA ASN A 171 7.64 -13.66 10.36
C ASN A 171 8.16 -12.23 10.67
N GLY A 172 7.40 -11.44 11.44
CA GLY A 172 7.76 -10.08 11.86
C GLY A 172 7.67 -9.00 10.77
N ASN A 173 7.42 -9.35 9.51
CA ASN A 173 7.29 -8.39 8.40
C ASN A 173 6.13 -8.63 7.43
N VAL A 174 5.44 -9.77 7.46
CA VAL A 174 4.30 -10.06 6.56
C VAL A 174 3.00 -9.70 7.25
N HIS A 175 2.35 -8.63 6.78
CA HIS A 175 1.10 -8.10 7.34
C HIS A 175 -0.06 -8.50 6.43
N ILE A 176 -0.96 -9.33 6.95
CA ILE A 176 -2.08 -9.89 6.19
C ILE A 176 -3.29 -8.99 6.34
N LEU A 177 -3.78 -8.41 5.24
CA LEU A 177 -4.91 -7.48 5.22
C LEU A 177 -6.05 -7.96 4.28
N PRO A 178 -7.29 -7.50 4.50
CA PRO A 178 -8.43 -7.82 3.63
C PRO A 178 -8.28 -7.28 2.21
N GLY A 179 -9.00 -7.90 1.27
CA GLY A 179 -9.15 -7.41 -0.11
C GLY A 179 -10.13 -6.25 -0.24
N VAL A 180 -11.06 -6.08 0.72
CA VAL A 180 -12.08 -5.02 0.68
C VAL A 180 -11.40 -3.64 0.84
N PRO A 181 -11.46 -2.74 -0.16
CA PRO A 181 -10.64 -1.52 -0.18
C PRO A 181 -10.77 -0.66 1.08
N ARG A 182 -11.99 -0.35 1.51
CA ARG A 182 -12.20 0.47 2.72
C ARG A 182 -11.61 -0.14 3.99
N LEU A 183 -11.63 -1.47 4.12
CA LEU A 183 -11.03 -2.15 5.27
C LEU A 183 -9.50 -2.16 5.14
N PHE A 184 -8.98 -2.44 3.94
CA PHE A 184 -7.56 -2.39 3.65
C PHE A 184 -6.97 -1.02 4.00
N GLU A 185 -7.56 0.06 3.49
CA GLU A 185 -7.14 1.44 3.73
C GLU A 185 -7.16 1.78 5.24
N SER A 186 -8.30 1.52 5.90
CA SER A 186 -8.45 1.81 7.34
C SER A 186 -7.45 1.03 8.20
N MET A 187 -7.21 -0.25 7.87
CA MET A 187 -6.29 -1.08 8.63
C MET A 187 -4.84 -0.68 8.39
N LEU A 188 -4.49 -0.35 7.15
CA LEU A 188 -3.17 0.11 6.80
C LEU A 188 -2.84 1.46 7.48
N ASP A 189 -3.78 2.40 7.47
CA ASP A 189 -3.63 3.67 8.19
C ASP A 189 -3.48 3.45 9.70
N GLY A 190 -4.25 2.53 10.27
CA GLY A 190 -4.16 2.18 11.69
C GLY A 190 -2.86 1.47 12.09
N LEU A 191 -2.04 0.99 11.13
CA LEU A 191 -0.69 0.48 11.41
C LEU A 191 0.35 1.61 11.63
N LYS A 192 0.08 2.85 11.21
CA LYS A 192 1.04 3.97 11.31
C LYS A 192 1.68 4.13 12.69
N PRO A 193 0.96 4.06 13.84
CA PRO A 193 1.58 4.20 15.15
C PRO A 193 2.64 3.15 15.45
N ARG A 194 2.54 1.94 14.87
CA ARG A 194 3.55 0.87 14.99
C ARG A 194 4.69 1.01 13.99
N LEU A 195 4.43 1.60 12.82
CA LEU A 195 5.42 1.75 11.77
C LEU A 195 6.33 2.97 11.97
N LEU A 196 5.77 4.12 12.39
CA LEU A 196 6.50 5.40 12.54
C LEU A 196 7.79 5.26 13.38
N PRO A 197 7.81 4.60 14.56
CA PRO A 197 9.03 4.43 15.34
C PRO A 197 10.12 3.60 14.64
N ARG A 198 9.76 2.86 13.60
CA ARG A 198 10.63 1.97 12.83
C ARG A 198 11.09 2.60 11.51
N LEU A 199 10.68 3.83 11.21
CA LEU A 199 11.14 4.53 10.01
C LEU A 199 12.49 5.22 10.27
N THR A 200 13.25 5.43 9.20
CA THR A 200 14.47 6.27 9.27
C THR A 200 14.22 7.71 9.69
N ASP A 201 12.98 8.17 9.50
CA ASP A 201 12.49 9.48 9.92
C ASP A 201 11.24 9.26 10.78
N PRO A 202 11.41 9.13 12.11
CA PRO A 202 10.28 8.86 13.01
C PRO A 202 9.25 9.98 13.08
N GLU A 203 9.62 11.20 12.67
CA GLU A 203 8.69 12.33 12.57
C GLU A 203 7.73 12.18 11.38
N GLY A 204 7.99 11.23 10.48
CA GLY A 204 7.10 10.90 9.37
C GLY A 204 7.00 12.01 8.32
N LYS A 205 8.03 12.83 8.14
CA LYS A 205 8.06 13.87 7.09
C LYS A 205 8.03 13.25 5.69
N GLY A 206 8.46 11.99 5.58
CA GLY A 206 8.26 11.16 4.40
C GLY A 206 9.05 11.63 3.19
N VAL A 207 8.48 11.43 2.00
CA VAL A 207 9.03 11.93 0.74
C VAL A 207 8.09 13.01 0.21
N SER A 208 8.66 14.13 -0.24
CA SER A 208 7.91 15.22 -0.85
C SER A 208 8.01 15.16 -2.37
N ARG A 209 6.98 15.68 -3.05
CA ARG A 209 6.92 15.82 -4.51
C ARG A 209 6.64 17.27 -4.86
N ILE A 210 7.47 17.84 -5.73
CA ILE A 210 7.22 19.12 -6.39
C ILE A 210 6.83 18.84 -7.83
N LEU A 211 5.79 19.51 -8.31
CA LEU A 211 5.29 19.43 -9.68
C LEU A 211 5.52 20.77 -10.38
N ILE A 212 6.08 20.72 -11.58
CA ILE A 212 6.31 21.88 -12.44
C ILE A 212 5.69 21.58 -13.80
N SER A 213 4.65 22.32 -14.14
CA SER A 213 4.00 22.28 -15.44
C SER A 213 4.87 23.00 -16.47
N THR A 214 5.02 22.44 -17.66
CA THR A 214 5.83 23.02 -18.75
C THR A 214 5.13 22.84 -20.10
N PRO A 215 5.10 23.88 -20.94
CA PRO A 215 4.62 23.77 -22.33
C PRO A 215 5.65 23.10 -23.25
N MET A 216 6.86 22.84 -22.77
CA MET A 216 7.94 22.27 -23.59
C MET A 216 7.75 20.76 -23.77
N ALA A 217 8.00 20.28 -24.98
CA ALA A 217 8.06 18.85 -25.27
C ALA A 217 9.16 18.15 -24.44
N GLU A 218 8.92 16.90 -24.03
CA GLU A 218 9.87 16.12 -23.22
C GLU A 218 11.26 16.03 -23.89
N SER A 219 11.31 15.85 -25.22
CA SER A 219 12.56 15.83 -25.98
C SER A 219 13.35 17.14 -25.91
N ALA A 220 12.69 18.28 -25.74
CA ALA A 220 13.33 19.60 -25.65
C ALA A 220 13.97 19.85 -24.28
N ILE A 221 13.52 19.16 -23.23
CA ILE A 221 14.02 19.33 -21.86
C ILE A 221 14.83 18.12 -21.37
N ALA A 222 14.86 17.01 -22.11
CA ALA A 222 15.49 15.75 -21.71
C ALA A 222 16.97 15.89 -21.30
N GLU A 223 17.76 16.69 -22.03
CA GLU A 223 19.17 16.92 -21.70
C GLU A 223 19.30 17.64 -20.34
N TYR A 224 18.54 18.71 -20.14
CA TYR A 224 18.51 19.44 -18.88
C TYR A 224 18.10 18.53 -17.71
N LEU A 225 17.03 17.74 -17.89
CA LEU A 225 16.56 16.81 -16.85
C LEU A 225 17.59 15.74 -16.53
N THR A 226 18.35 15.24 -17.52
CA THR A 226 19.44 14.29 -17.31
C THR A 226 20.56 14.90 -16.47
N GLN A 227 20.97 16.14 -16.77
CA GLN A 227 21.98 16.87 -16.00
C GLN A 227 21.49 17.18 -14.58
N LEU A 228 20.22 17.55 -14.41
CA LEU A 228 19.62 17.80 -13.11
C LEU A 228 19.55 16.50 -12.27
N ALA A 229 19.17 15.38 -12.88
CA ALA A 229 19.15 14.09 -12.21
C ALA A 229 20.55 13.71 -11.70
N GLY A 230 21.59 13.82 -12.53
CA GLY A 230 22.96 13.50 -12.13
C GLY A 230 23.50 14.38 -10.99
N ARG A 231 23.15 15.68 -10.95
CA ARG A 231 23.58 16.59 -9.88
C ARG A 231 22.84 16.36 -8.56
N THR A 232 21.58 15.94 -8.64
CA THR A 232 20.69 15.85 -7.47
C THR A 232 20.62 14.43 -6.88
N GLU A 233 21.11 13.42 -7.61
CA GLU A 233 21.16 12.01 -7.18
C GLU A 233 21.91 11.82 -5.86
N ALA A 234 23.04 12.51 -5.66
CA ALA A 234 23.82 12.43 -4.42
C ALA A 234 23.05 12.92 -3.17
N ARG A 235 21.97 13.70 -3.36
CA ARG A 235 21.05 14.14 -2.30
C ARG A 235 19.74 13.35 -2.29
N GLY A 236 19.65 12.28 -3.07
CA GLY A 236 18.49 11.37 -3.11
C GLY A 236 17.25 11.99 -3.75
N VAL A 237 17.40 13.02 -4.59
CA VAL A 237 16.30 13.61 -5.36
C VAL A 237 16.19 12.88 -6.70
N LYS A 238 14.99 12.41 -7.02
CA LYS A 238 14.65 11.84 -8.32
C LYS A 238 13.97 12.91 -9.17
N VAL A 239 14.39 12.99 -10.42
CA VAL A 239 13.83 13.88 -11.44
C VAL A 239 13.06 13.03 -12.44
N GLY A 240 11.82 13.41 -12.73
CA GLY A 240 10.99 12.73 -13.73
C GLY A 240 10.28 13.72 -14.65
N SER A 241 9.92 13.26 -15.85
CA SER A 241 9.03 13.96 -16.77
C SER A 241 7.88 13.03 -17.15
N TYR A 242 6.66 13.56 -17.20
CA TYR A 242 5.47 12.81 -17.54
C TYR A 242 4.72 13.53 -18.66
N PRO A 243 4.89 13.09 -19.92
CA PRO A 243 4.09 13.62 -21.02
C PRO A 243 2.64 13.14 -20.89
N ARG A 244 1.70 14.01 -21.24
CA ARG A 244 0.27 13.69 -21.14
C ARG A 244 -0.37 13.77 -22.53
N TRP A 245 -0.87 12.63 -23.00
CA TRP A 245 -1.43 12.51 -24.34
C TRP A 245 -2.66 13.41 -24.49
N GLY A 246 -2.66 14.25 -25.53
CA GLY A 246 -3.73 15.22 -25.79
C GLY A 246 -3.78 16.40 -24.82
N LYS A 247 -2.72 16.64 -24.05
CA LYS A 247 -2.54 17.83 -23.21
C LYS A 247 -1.42 18.70 -23.75
N GLU A 248 -1.55 20.01 -23.54
CA GLU A 248 -0.57 20.98 -24.01
C GLU A 248 0.67 21.03 -23.11
N HIS A 249 0.51 20.69 -21.82
CA HIS A 249 1.58 20.77 -20.84
C HIS A 249 2.07 19.39 -20.35
N ASN A 250 3.39 19.21 -20.35
CA ASN A 250 4.08 18.13 -19.66
C ASN A 250 4.29 18.48 -18.18
N THR A 251 4.57 17.48 -17.34
CA THR A 251 4.88 17.73 -15.93
C THR A 251 6.26 17.20 -15.57
N VAL A 252 7.10 18.09 -15.06
CA VAL A 252 8.38 17.76 -14.44
C VAL A 252 8.17 17.56 -12.95
N THR A 253 8.81 16.54 -12.39
CA THR A 253 8.67 16.19 -10.97
C THR A 253 10.03 16.12 -10.29
N LEU A 254 10.11 16.69 -9.09
CA LEU A 254 11.22 16.49 -8.15
C LEU A 254 10.69 15.72 -6.95
N VAL A 255 11.33 14.60 -6.63
CA VAL A 255 10.90 13.70 -5.56
C VAL A 255 12.06 13.39 -4.64
N GLY A 256 11.94 13.72 -3.36
CA GLY A 256 13.03 13.55 -2.40
C GLY A 256 12.61 13.85 -0.97
N ARG A 257 13.55 13.65 -0.02
CA ARG A 257 13.33 13.94 1.40
C ARG A 257 13.82 15.34 1.80
N ASP A 258 14.73 15.89 1.02
CA ASP A 258 15.36 17.19 1.27
C ASP A 258 14.52 18.32 0.66
N VAL A 259 13.47 18.71 1.37
CA VAL A 259 12.49 19.70 0.89
C VAL A 259 13.17 21.02 0.61
N GLU A 260 14.02 21.51 1.52
CA GLU A 260 14.73 22.79 1.35
C GLU A 260 15.59 22.79 0.10
N TYR A 261 16.30 21.69 -0.17
CA TYR A 261 17.08 21.57 -1.40
C TYR A 261 16.19 21.53 -2.64
N MET A 262 15.12 20.74 -2.64
CA MET A 262 14.21 20.69 -3.79
C MET A 262 13.58 22.06 -4.06
N GLU A 263 13.19 22.79 -3.03
CA GLU A 263 12.67 24.16 -3.14
C GLU A 263 13.72 25.12 -3.73
N SER A 264 15.00 24.96 -3.38
CA SER A 264 16.08 25.76 -3.97
C SER A 264 16.26 25.54 -5.48
N LEU A 265 15.80 24.40 -6.01
CA LEU A 265 15.87 24.07 -7.43
C LEU A 265 14.68 24.63 -8.24
N VAL A 266 13.56 24.96 -7.60
CA VAL A 266 12.31 25.33 -8.30
C VAL A 266 12.53 26.46 -9.29
N GLY A 267 13.13 27.57 -8.86
CA GLY A 267 13.35 28.72 -9.75
C GLY A 267 14.39 28.49 -10.85
N GLU A 268 15.30 27.51 -10.70
CA GLU A 268 16.17 27.06 -11.80
C GLU A 268 15.35 26.27 -12.82
N VAL A 269 14.58 25.29 -12.34
CA VAL A 269 13.80 24.37 -13.17
C VAL A 269 12.73 25.12 -13.94
N GLU A 270 11.94 25.97 -13.29
CA GLU A 270 10.92 26.82 -13.94
C GLU A 270 11.48 27.62 -15.12
N ARG A 271 12.66 28.22 -14.95
CA ARG A 271 13.33 28.96 -16.03
C ARG A 271 13.82 28.03 -17.15
N ALA A 272 14.43 26.89 -16.80
CA ALA A 272 14.98 25.95 -17.77
C ALA A 272 13.89 25.30 -18.63
N VAL A 273 12.71 25.04 -18.05
CA VAL A 273 11.58 24.38 -18.73
C VAL A 273 10.48 25.36 -19.15
N GLN A 274 10.67 26.67 -18.98
CA GLN A 274 9.63 27.69 -19.23
C GLN A 274 8.29 27.36 -18.56
N GLY A 275 8.38 26.83 -17.35
CA GLY A 275 7.26 26.25 -16.62
C GLY A 275 6.86 27.04 -15.38
N ARG A 276 5.82 26.55 -14.70
CA ARG A 276 5.39 27.04 -13.39
C ARG A 276 5.08 25.90 -12.43
N ARG A 277 5.32 26.12 -11.14
CA ARG A 277 4.88 25.20 -10.10
C ARG A 277 3.35 25.06 -10.11
N VAL A 278 2.90 23.81 -9.97
CA VAL A 278 1.48 23.45 -9.84
C VAL A 278 1.25 22.59 -8.60
N ALA A 279 0.05 22.63 -8.04
CA ALA A 279 -0.34 21.80 -6.91
C ALA A 279 -0.77 20.40 -7.36
N VAL A 280 -1.39 20.31 -8.54
CA VAL A 280 -1.88 19.07 -9.14
C VAL A 280 -1.48 18.99 -10.60
N GLU A 281 -1.24 17.77 -11.10
CA GLU A 281 -0.97 17.56 -12.52
C GLU A 281 -2.17 18.02 -13.36
N GLY A 282 -1.92 18.91 -14.33
CA GLY A 282 -2.96 19.42 -15.23
C GLY A 282 -3.75 20.62 -14.75
N GLU A 283 -3.34 21.26 -13.65
CA GLU A 283 -3.88 22.55 -13.20
C GLU A 283 -3.94 23.57 -14.35
N ASP A 284 -2.87 23.63 -15.16
CA ASP A 284 -2.72 24.59 -16.25
C ASP A 284 -3.53 24.24 -17.50
N ASP A 285 -3.90 22.97 -17.69
CA ASP A 285 -4.73 22.59 -18.84
C ASP A 285 -6.19 23.04 -18.65
N ALA A 286 -6.63 23.20 -17.39
CA ALA A 286 -8.01 23.57 -17.06
C ALA A 286 -8.27 25.08 -17.25
N GLU A 287 -7.28 25.93 -16.98
CA GLU A 287 -7.40 27.39 -17.12
C GLU A 287 -7.61 27.83 -18.58
N GLN A 288 -7.12 27.06 -19.56
CA GLN A 288 -7.28 27.38 -20.98
C GLN A 288 -8.52 26.79 -21.64
N ALA A 289 -9.03 25.65 -21.15
CA ALA A 289 -10.28 25.06 -21.66
C ALA A 289 -11.47 26.02 -21.48
N ASP A 290 -11.53 26.73 -20.35
CA ASP A 290 -12.56 27.76 -20.11
C ASP A 290 -12.31 29.03 -20.94
N ALA A 291 -11.05 29.36 -21.25
CA ALA A 291 -10.69 30.50 -22.10
C ALA A 291 -11.03 30.29 -23.59
N GLU A 292 -10.89 29.06 -24.11
CA GLU A 292 -11.32 28.71 -25.47
C GLU A 292 -12.85 28.65 -25.60
N ALA A 293 -13.55 28.09 -24.60
CA ALA A 293 -15.02 28.07 -24.57
C ALA A 293 -15.62 29.49 -24.57
N GLY A 294 -14.98 30.43 -23.87
CA GLY A 294 -15.39 31.84 -23.85
C GLY A 294 -15.21 32.56 -25.19
N LYS A 295 -14.18 32.21 -25.99
CA LYS A 295 -13.96 32.80 -27.33
C LYS A 295 -14.95 32.27 -28.38
N LEU A 296 -15.34 31.01 -28.31
CA LEU A 296 -16.33 30.39 -29.20
C LEU A 296 -17.77 30.89 -28.96
N ALA A 297 -18.08 31.34 -27.74
CA ALA A 297 -19.39 31.92 -27.42
C ALA A 297 -19.52 33.41 -27.81
N SER A 298 -18.42 34.05 -28.19
CA SER A 298 -18.36 35.48 -28.58
C SER A 298 -18.15 35.71 -30.08
N GLY A 299 -18.14 34.65 -30.89
CA GLY A 299 -17.95 34.68 -32.35
C GLY A 299 -19.24 34.53 -33.13
#